data_AF-B1W2C7-F1
#
_entry.id   AF-B1W2C7-F1
#
_cell.length_a   1.000
_cell.length_b   1.000
_cell.length_c   1.000
_cell.angle_alpha   90.00
_cell.angle_beta   90.00
_cell.angle_gamma   90.00
#
_symmetry.space_group_name_H-M   'P 1'
#
loop_
_entity.id
_entity.type
_entity.pdbx_description
1 polymer ?
#
loop_
_entity_poly.entity_id
_entity_poly.type
_entity_poly.pdbx_seq_one_letter_code
_entity_poly.pdbx_strand_id
1 'polypeptide(L)' 'MAADFRTKDGHTVGLGSTVWSINGEGPFTLAKPGSAPSGWVCAVSADGEDIRLHAPEDIGIYYNKVRRTEV' A
#
# COMPACT_ATOMS: atom_id res chain seq x y z
N MET A 1 10.40 -7.01 13.00
CA MET A 1 9.00 -7.34 12.66
C MET A 1 8.68 -6.56 11.40
N ALA A 2 8.53 -7.24 10.27
CA ALA A 2 7.95 -6.59 9.10
C ALA A 2 6.51 -6.22 9.46
N ALA A 3 6.05 -5.02 9.10
CA ALA A 3 4.64 -4.69 9.24
C ALA A 3 3.91 -5.33 8.06
N ASP A 4 3.07 -6.32 8.36
CA ASP A 4 2.29 -7.08 7.40
C ASP A 4 0.89 -6.48 7.34
N PHE A 5 0.50 -5.94 6.19
CA PHE A 5 -0.81 -5.31 5.96
C PHE A 5 -1.68 -6.21 5.09
N ARG A 6 -2.97 -6.30 5.40
CA ARG A 6 -3.93 -7.11 4.64
C ARG A 6 -4.58 -6.25 3.56
N THR A 7 -4.43 -6.61 2.29
CA THR A 7 -5.13 -5.98 1.16
C THR A 7 -6.55 -6.52 1.00
N LYS A 8 -7.35 -5.79 0.23
CA LYS A 8 -8.75 -6.12 -0.08
C LYS A 8 -8.94 -7.49 -0.75
N ASP A 9 -8.01 -7.87 -1.62
CA ASP A 9 -7.97 -9.18 -2.28
C ASP A 9 -7.55 -10.33 -1.34
N GLY A 10 -7.27 -10.04 -0.07
CA GLY A 10 -6.83 -11.06 0.88
C GLY A 10 -5.36 -11.45 0.72
N HIS A 11 -4.55 -10.65 0.05
CA HIS A 11 -3.10 -10.79 0.12
C HIS A 11 -2.53 -10.03 1.32
N THR A 12 -1.33 -10.43 1.71
CA THR A 12 -0.56 -9.73 2.75
C THR A 12 0.61 -9.02 2.06
N VAL A 13 0.75 -7.73 2.30
CA VAL A 13 1.79 -6.87 1.73
C VAL A 13 2.60 -6.22 2.83
N GLY A 14 3.88 -5.98 2.57
CA GLY A 14 4.78 -5.34 3.54
C GLY A 14 5.23 -3.96 3.07
N LEU A 15 6.01 -3.29 3.91
CA LEU A 15 6.78 -2.12 3.48
C LEU A 15 7.66 -2.48 2.27
N GLY A 16 7.71 -1.58 1.29
CA GLY A 16 8.34 -1.75 -0.02
C GLY A 16 7.45 -2.46 -1.05
N SER A 17 6.28 -2.97 -0.66
CA SER A 17 5.35 -3.60 -1.60
C SER A 17 4.58 -2.56 -2.40
N THR A 18 4.23 -2.92 -3.64
CA THR A 18 3.40 -2.09 -4.50
C THR A 18 1.93 -2.47 -4.36
N VAL A 19 1.08 -1.46 -4.20
CA VAL A 19 -0.37 -1.60 -4.08
C VAL A 19 -1.10 -0.62 -5.01
N TRP A 20 -2.37 -0.90 -5.27
CA TRP A 20 -3.26 -0.08 -6.10
C TRP A 20 -4.49 0.30 -5.31
N SER A 21 -4.89 1.56 -5.38
CA SER A 21 -6.10 2.07 -4.73
C SER A 21 -7.34 1.39 -5.30
N ILE A 22 -8.45 1.44 -4.55
CA ILE A 22 -9.73 0.87 -4.98
C ILE A 22 -10.26 1.43 -6.30
N ASN A 23 -9.92 2.69 -6.59
CA ASN A 23 -10.29 3.38 -7.83
C ASN A 23 -9.40 3.00 -9.03
N GLY A 24 -8.42 2.13 -8.85
CA GLY A 24 -7.43 1.78 -9.87
C GLY A 24 -6.24 2.74 -9.99
N GLU A 25 -6.15 3.74 -9.10
CA GLU A 25 -4.98 4.62 -8.99
C GLU A 25 -3.75 3.85 -8.49
N GLY A 26 -2.56 4.26 -8.94
CA GLY A 26 -1.28 3.64 -8.58
C GLY A 26 -0.38 3.45 -9.81
N PRO A 27 0.79 2.79 -9.66
CA PRO A 27 1.25 2.06 -8.48
C PRO A 27 1.65 2.94 -7.29
N PHE A 28 1.31 2.51 -6.07
CA PHE A 28 1.80 3.11 -4.83
C PHE A 28 2.75 2.14 -4.10
N THR A 29 3.84 2.66 -3.55
CA THR A 29 4.79 1.91 -2.74
C THR A 29 4.50 2.14 -1.26
N LEU A 30 4.36 1.06 -0.49
CA LEU A 30 4.19 1.16 0.95
C LEU A 30 5.50 1.56 1.62
N ALA A 31 5.53 2.68 2.31
CA ALA A 31 6.70 3.21 2.99
C ALA A 31 6.38 3.47 4.47
N LYS A 32 7.42 3.43 5.30
CA LYS A 32 7.28 3.75 6.72
C LYS A 32 7.10 5.27 6.87
N PRO A 33 6.05 5.75 7.55
CA PRO A 33 5.89 7.17 7.84
C PRO A 33 7.02 7.65 8.76
N GLY A 34 7.54 8.85 8.48
CA GLY A 34 8.53 9.49 9.35
C GLY A 34 7.95 10.04 10.66
N SER A 35 6.67 10.41 10.65
CA SER A 35 5.96 10.96 11.82
C SER A 35 4.50 10.49 11.81
N ALA A 36 4.25 9.27 12.27
CA ALA A 36 2.90 8.73 12.48
C ALA A 36 2.88 7.73 13.66
N PRO A 37 1.69 7.39 14.18
CA PRO A 37 1.56 6.38 15.21
C PRO A 37 2.12 5.01 14.78
N SER A 38 2.50 4.19 15.76
CA SER A 38 3.04 2.86 15.49
C SER A 38 2.05 2.02 14.68
N GLY A 39 2.54 1.37 13.63
CA GLY A 39 1.74 0.50 12.74
C GLY A 39 1.12 1.23 11.54
N TRP A 40 1.21 2.55 11.45
CA TRP A 40 0.77 3.29 10.27
C TRP A 40 1.74 3.15 9.09
N VAL A 41 1.23 3.37 7.89
CA VAL A 41 1.97 3.22 6.64
C VAL A 41 1.62 4.33 5.65
N CYS A 42 2.59 4.74 4.83
CA CYS A 42 2.35 5.65 3.71
C CYS A 42 2.28 4.87 2.41
N ALA A 43 1.27 5.11 1.58
CA ALA A 43 1.27 4.73 0.17
C ALA A 43 1.84 5.90 -0.64
N VAL A 44 2.98 5.71 -1.29
CA VAL A 44 3.72 6.75 -2.02
C VAL A 44 3.65 6.47 -3.51
N SER A 45 3.22 7.41 -4.34
CA SER A 45 3.21 7.26 -5.79
C SER A 45 4.62 7.05 -6.35
N ALA A 46 4.73 6.50 -7.56
CA ALA A 46 6.02 6.28 -8.21
C ALA A 46 6.81 7.60 -8.44
N ASP A 47 6.09 8.69 -8.69
CA ASP A 47 6.62 10.06 -8.81
C ASP A 47 6.92 10.73 -7.45
N GLY A 48 6.36 10.20 -6.35
CA GLY A 48 6.53 10.74 -5.00
C GLY A 48 5.74 12.02 -4.70
N GLU A 49 4.88 12.48 -5.61
CA GLU A 49 4.05 13.67 -5.41
C GLU A 49 2.79 13.36 -4.58
N ASP A 50 2.28 12.12 -4.63
CA ASP A 50 1.12 11.66 -3.87
C ASP A 50 1.55 10.72 -2.74
N ILE A 51 1.38 11.19 -1.50
CA ILE A 51 1.69 10.44 -0.29
C ILE A 51 0.41 10.33 0.54
N ARG A 52 -0.12 9.11 0.64
CA ARG A 52 -1.33 8.83 1.42
C ARG A 52 -0.96 8.12 2.71
N LEU A 53 -1.18 8.78 3.83
CA LEU A 53 -0.96 8.20 5.14
C LEU A 53 -2.21 7.40 5.56
N HIS A 54 -2.02 6.12 5.91
CA HIS A 54 -3.08 5.19 6.26
C HIS A 54 -2.79 4.47 7.58
N ALA A 55 -3.86 4.22 8.34
CA ALA A 55 -3.83 3.23 9.40
C ALA A 55 -3.67 1.82 8.79
N PRO A 56 -3.16 0.83 9.56
CA PRO A 56 -2.98 -0.52 9.06
C PRO A 56 -4.30 -1.16 8.56
N GLU A 57 -5.43 -0.79 9.16
CA GLU A 57 -6.77 -1.28 8.79
C GLU A 57 -7.25 -0.72 7.44
N ASP A 58 -6.87 0.52 7.11
CA ASP A 58 -7.23 1.16 5.84
C ASP A 58 -6.55 0.53 4.64
N ILE A 59 -5.45 -0.22 4.84
CA ILE A 59 -4.81 -0.96 3.74
C ILE A 59 -5.73 -2.03 3.14
N GLY A 60 -6.77 -2.42 3.89
CA GLY A 60 -7.85 -3.27 3.40
C GLY A 60 -8.66 -2.68 2.24
N ILE A 61 -8.48 -1.41 1.85
CA ILE A 61 -9.09 -0.83 0.64
C ILE A 61 -8.22 -1.00 -0.61
N TYR A 62 -6.93 -1.28 -0.44
CA TYR A 62 -5.96 -1.42 -1.53
C TYR A 62 -5.94 -2.86 -2.06
N TYR A 63 -5.48 -3.01 -3.30
CA TYR A 63 -5.25 -4.30 -3.93
C TYR A 63 -3.75 -4.53 -4.14
N ASN A 64 -3.29 -5.75 -3.90
CA ASN A 64 -2.02 -6.26 -4.38
C ASN A 64 -2.19 -6.69 -5.84
N LYS A 65 -2.45 -5.71 -6.71
CA LYS A 65 -2.64 -5.96 -8.13
C LYS A 65 -1.27 -6.14 -8.79
N VAL A 66 -0.59 -7.26 -8.53
CA VAL A 66 0.43 -7.73 -9.46
C VAL A 66 -0.26 -7.84 -10.81
N ARG A 67 -0.12 -6.83 -11.67
CA ARG A 67 -0.45 -6.92 -13.09
C ARG A 67 0.50 -7.95 -13.68
N ARG A 68 0.32 -9.24 -13.36
CA ARG A 68 0.61 -10.28 -14.31
C ARG A 68 -0.37 -10.00 -15.43
N THR A 69 0.18 -9.41 -16.47
CA THR A 69 -0.31 -9.51 -17.83
C THR A 69 -0.94 -10.89 -18.01
N GLU A 70 -2.27 -10.98 -17.95
CA GLU A 70 -2.97 -12.06 -18.63
C GLU A 70 -3.15 -11.55 -20.06
N VAL A 71 -2.22 -12.04 -20.89
CA VAL A 71 -2.25 -12.28 -22.34
C VAL A 71 -3.20 -11.48 -23.22
#